data_AF-A0A9D5M7X5-F1
#
_entry.id   AF-A0A9D5M7X5-F1
#
_cell.length_a   1.000
_cell.length_b   1.000
_cell.length_c   1.000
_cell.angle_alpha   90.00
_cell.angle_beta   90.00
_cell.angle_gamma   90.00
#
_symmetry.space_group_name_H-M   'P 1'
#
loop_
_entity.id
_entity.type
_entity.pdbx_description
1 polymer ?
#
loop_
_entity_poly.entity_id
_entity_poly.type
_entity_poly.pdbx_seq_one_letter_code
_entity_poly.pdbx_strand_id
1 'polypeptide(L)'
;MKEHKPIYPYSFEEAERNGEMDLYKQSHNENIACAQAIRKALADNFDGYHLKPGIEKKISEDFGFDRTMYVLANTIQHFDYDGRISIYNKDWADTIYIPDNNSRRNVDFLIDNPGLVNIFTADVRDRYRELNLWNSGHCIPPDGLDFENKIMVLNPTGIKDEYKTPDYQLFYAQSGFGCLPTARGRQVYGRFLADGEYTHFERSRFLGQLKPELVSDWAKEKVREFEKPSVKKQLAELPKQPKPKQKSIDKGAR
;
A
#
# COMPACT_ATOMS: atom_id res chain seq x y z
N MET A 1 14.76 -0.11 9.61
CA MET A 1 13.79 -1.08 10.16
C MET A 1 13.97 -2.41 9.46
N LYS A 2 13.35 -3.50 9.95
CA LYS A 2 13.46 -4.83 9.34
C LYS A 2 12.68 -4.86 8.03
N GLU A 3 13.28 -5.34 6.95
CA GLU A 3 12.57 -5.50 5.68
C GLU A 3 11.65 -6.73 5.77
N HIS A 4 10.35 -6.52 5.58
CA HIS A 4 9.36 -7.60 5.61
C HIS A 4 9.22 -8.23 4.23
N LYS A 5 9.12 -9.56 4.19
CA LYS A 5 8.92 -10.29 2.93
C LYS A 5 7.50 -10.02 2.40
N PRO A 6 7.31 -9.77 1.09
CA PRO A 6 6.00 -9.51 0.51
C PRO A 6 5.13 -10.77 0.48
N ILE A 7 3.80 -10.60 0.51
CA ILE A 7 2.83 -11.70 0.40
C ILE A 7 2.71 -12.06 -1.07
N TYR A 8 2.83 -13.35 -1.38
CA TYR A 8 2.49 -13.86 -2.69
C TYR A 8 0.96 -13.94 -2.81
N PRO A 9 0.32 -13.20 -3.75
CA PRO A 9 -1.12 -12.96 -3.72
C PRO A 9 -1.95 -14.04 -4.44
N TYR A 10 -1.30 -15.05 -5.03
CA TYR A 10 -1.95 -16.07 -5.86
C TYR A 10 -1.83 -17.47 -5.23
N SER A 11 -2.63 -18.40 -5.75
CA SER A 11 -2.62 -19.81 -5.34
C SER A 11 -1.29 -20.51 -5.67
N PHE A 12 -1.07 -21.67 -5.05
CA PHE A 12 0.08 -22.52 -5.36
C PHE A 12 0.07 -22.96 -6.84
N GLU A 13 -1.11 -23.28 -7.36
CA GLU A 13 -1.32 -23.73 -8.73
C GLU A 13 -1.07 -22.61 -9.75
N GLU A 14 -1.31 -21.35 -9.38
CA GLU A 14 -0.90 -20.19 -10.18
C GLU A 14 0.61 -19.98 -10.14
N ALA A 15 1.23 -20.13 -8.97
CA ALA A 15 2.69 -20.06 -8.85
C ALA A 15 3.38 -21.14 -9.70
N GLU A 16 2.83 -22.35 -9.73
CA GLU A 16 3.34 -23.43 -10.58
C GLU A 16 3.21 -23.09 -12.06
N ARG A 17 2.01 -22.67 -12.50
CA ARG A 17 1.75 -22.29 -13.89
C ARG A 17 2.62 -21.13 -14.37
N ASN A 18 2.93 -20.19 -13.49
CA ASN A 18 3.73 -19.01 -13.83
C ASN A 18 5.24 -19.21 -13.60
N GLY A 19 5.67 -20.35 -13.05
CA GLY A 19 7.08 -20.59 -12.70
C GLY A 19 7.57 -19.77 -11.49
N GLU A 20 6.67 -19.29 -10.65
CA GLU A 20 6.92 -18.40 -9.50
C GLU A 20 6.97 -19.16 -8.16
N MET A 21 7.23 -20.47 -8.22
CA MET A 21 7.18 -21.38 -7.08
C MET A 21 8.09 -20.98 -5.92
N ASP A 22 9.26 -20.40 -6.20
CA ASP A 22 10.17 -19.97 -5.15
C ASP A 22 9.66 -18.73 -4.41
N LEU A 23 8.94 -17.83 -5.09
CA LEU A 23 8.28 -16.68 -4.46
C LEU A 23 7.14 -17.15 -3.55
N TYR A 24 6.33 -18.10 -4.03
CA TYR A 24 5.27 -18.72 -3.23
C TYR A 24 5.85 -19.37 -1.97
N LYS A 25 6.85 -20.24 -2.10
CA LYS A 25 7.46 -20.94 -0.96
C LYS A 25 8.04 -19.97 0.07
N GLN A 26 8.71 -18.91 -0.37
CA GLN A 26 9.25 -17.89 0.52
C GLN A 26 8.14 -17.17 1.29
N SER A 27 7.08 -16.76 0.61
CA SER A 27 5.91 -16.14 1.26
C SER A 27 5.23 -17.11 2.23
N HIS A 28 5.01 -18.36 1.82
CA HIS A 28 4.34 -19.38 2.62
C HIS A 28 5.10 -19.71 3.91
N ASN A 29 6.42 -19.92 3.80
CA ASN A 29 7.27 -20.18 4.97
C ASN A 29 7.23 -19.03 5.97
N GLU A 30 7.15 -17.80 5.48
CA GLU A 30 7.07 -16.62 6.34
C GLU A 30 5.67 -16.43 6.94
N ASN A 31 4.60 -16.86 6.27
CA ASN A 31 3.26 -16.97 6.86
C ASN A 31 3.26 -17.99 8.02
N ILE A 32 3.90 -19.14 7.84
CA ILE A 32 4.10 -20.15 8.90
C ILE A 32 4.87 -19.54 10.08
N ALA A 33 5.97 -18.84 9.80
CA ALA A 33 6.78 -18.19 10.83
C ALA A 33 5.97 -17.13 11.62
N CYS A 34 5.16 -16.32 10.93
CA CYS A 34 4.26 -15.34 11.55
C CYS A 34 3.22 -16.03 12.44
N ALA A 35 2.54 -17.06 11.94
CA ALA A 35 1.57 -17.83 12.72
C ALA A 35 2.20 -18.50 13.95
N GLN A 36 3.43 -19.04 13.83
CA GLN A 36 4.17 -19.60 14.96
C GLN A 36 4.53 -18.54 16.00
N ALA A 37 4.97 -17.35 15.56
CA ALA A 37 5.25 -16.24 16.45
C ALA A 37 3.99 -15.79 17.21
N ILE A 38 2.85 -15.70 16.53
CA ILE A 38 1.57 -15.38 17.15
C ILE A 38 1.17 -16.48 18.16
N ARG A 39 1.18 -17.76 17.77
CA ARG A 39 0.87 -18.88 18.69
C ARG A 39 1.71 -18.81 19.96
N LYS A 40 3.03 -18.62 19.82
CA LYS A 40 3.95 -18.49 20.95
C LYS A 40 3.60 -17.27 21.80
N ALA A 41 3.37 -16.13 21.17
CA ALA A 41 3.06 -14.90 21.88
C ALA A 41 1.74 -14.99 22.66
N LEU A 42 0.72 -15.65 22.10
CA LEU A 42 -0.53 -15.92 22.81
C LEU A 42 -0.31 -16.86 24.00
N ALA A 43 0.41 -17.97 23.79
CA ALA A 43 0.69 -18.95 24.86
C ALA A 43 1.47 -18.34 26.03
N ASP A 44 2.48 -17.51 25.75
CA ASP A 44 3.34 -16.91 26.78
C ASP A 44 2.65 -15.78 27.57
N ASN A 45 1.57 -15.20 27.03
CA ASN A 45 0.98 -13.97 27.56
C ASN A 45 -0.51 -14.07 27.88
N PHE A 46 -1.09 -15.26 27.80
CA PHE A 46 -2.45 -15.52 28.24
C PHE A 46 -2.43 -16.13 29.65
N ASP A 47 -3.09 -15.47 30.60
CA ASP A 47 -3.13 -15.90 32.02
C ASP A 47 -4.32 -16.83 32.36
N GLY A 48 -5.10 -17.22 31.35
CA GLY A 48 -6.35 -17.96 31.50
C GLY A 48 -7.61 -17.09 31.40
N TYR A 49 -7.47 -15.77 31.57
CA TYR A 49 -8.58 -14.81 31.53
C TYR A 49 -8.31 -13.65 30.56
N HIS A 50 -7.10 -13.12 30.55
CA HIS A 50 -6.70 -11.96 29.77
C HIS A 50 -5.43 -12.22 28.98
N LEU A 51 -5.35 -11.58 27.82
CA LEU A 51 -4.13 -11.45 27.05
C LEU A 51 -3.42 -10.17 27.50
N LYS A 52 -2.11 -10.24 27.80
CA LYS A 52 -1.35 -9.04 28.16
C LYS A 52 -1.37 -8.03 26.98
N PRO A 53 -1.49 -6.72 27.26
CA PRO A 53 -1.50 -5.71 26.21
C PRO A 53 -0.11 -5.56 25.55
N GLY A 54 -0.08 -5.10 24.30
CA GLY A 54 1.15 -4.70 23.60
C GLY A 54 1.88 -5.83 22.86
N ILE A 55 1.29 -7.02 22.79
CA ILE A 55 1.86 -8.17 22.06
C ILE A 55 1.80 -7.91 20.55
N GLU A 56 0.70 -7.33 20.10
CA GLU A 56 0.44 -6.99 18.70
C GLU A 56 1.51 -6.08 18.12
N LYS A 57 2.04 -5.15 18.93
CA LYS A 57 3.15 -4.27 18.54
C LYS A 57 4.36 -5.07 18.05
N LYS A 58 4.82 -6.04 18.84
CA LYS A 58 6.02 -6.83 18.49
C LYS A 58 5.80 -7.66 17.23
N ILE A 59 4.64 -8.29 17.10
CA ILE A 59 4.30 -9.09 15.92
C ILE A 59 4.26 -8.22 14.66
N SER A 60 3.59 -7.06 14.72
CA SER A 60 3.56 -6.12 13.60
C SER A 60 4.95 -5.56 13.26
N GLU A 61 5.83 -5.35 14.25
CA GLU A 61 7.21 -4.93 13.99
C GLU A 61 8.04 -6.05 13.31
N ASP A 62 7.84 -7.31 13.71
CA ASP A 62 8.61 -8.45 13.20
C ASP A 62 8.19 -8.89 11.79
N PHE A 63 6.90 -8.82 11.48
CA PHE A 63 6.31 -9.38 10.24
C PHE A 63 5.58 -8.36 9.36
N GLY A 64 5.28 -7.18 9.90
CA GLY A 64 4.49 -6.15 9.23
C GLY A 64 2.98 -6.33 9.42
N PHE A 65 2.22 -5.24 9.28
CA PHE A 65 0.76 -5.29 9.39
C PHE A 65 0.12 -6.19 8.33
N ASP A 66 0.56 -6.09 7.07
CA ASP A 66 -0.06 -6.81 5.96
C ASP A 66 0.00 -8.33 6.19
N ARG A 67 1.16 -8.84 6.62
CA ARG A 67 1.36 -10.27 6.92
C ARG A 67 0.57 -10.73 8.12
N THR A 68 0.64 -9.95 9.20
CA THR A 68 -0.06 -10.26 10.45
C THR A 68 -1.55 -10.37 10.20
N MET A 69 -2.12 -9.39 9.48
CA MET A 69 -3.54 -9.39 9.11
C MET A 69 -3.89 -10.55 8.18
N TYR A 70 -3.06 -10.87 7.20
CA TYR A 70 -3.30 -11.99 6.27
C TYR A 70 -3.38 -13.34 7.00
N VAL A 71 -2.47 -13.61 7.94
CA VAL A 71 -2.46 -14.85 8.74
C VAL A 71 -3.69 -14.94 9.65
N LEU A 72 -4.08 -13.82 10.26
CA LEU A 72 -5.27 -13.76 11.12
C LEU A 72 -6.55 -13.95 10.30
N ALA A 73 -6.66 -13.30 9.14
CA ALA A 73 -7.80 -13.45 8.24
C ALA A 73 -7.95 -14.89 7.76
N ASN A 74 -6.85 -15.53 7.34
CA ASN A 74 -6.85 -16.95 6.98
C ASN A 74 -7.36 -17.84 8.12
N THR A 75 -6.90 -17.58 9.35
CA THR A 75 -7.36 -18.35 10.52
C THR A 75 -8.84 -18.13 10.81
N ILE A 76 -9.31 -16.89 10.72
CA ILE A 76 -10.73 -16.55 10.96
C ILE A 76 -11.63 -17.16 9.89
N GLN A 77 -11.27 -17.05 8.61
CA GLN A 77 -12.03 -17.65 7.50
C GLN A 77 -12.10 -19.18 7.64
N HIS A 78 -11.02 -19.82 8.11
CA HIS A 78 -11.03 -21.27 8.36
C HIS A 78 -11.96 -21.69 9.50
N PHE A 79 -12.10 -20.84 10.52
CA PHE A 79 -12.95 -21.08 11.70
C PHE A 79 -14.20 -20.19 11.71
N ASP A 80 -14.74 -19.83 10.54
CA ASP A 80 -15.91 -18.96 10.40
C ASP A 80 -17.15 -19.47 11.16
N TYR A 81 -17.24 -20.79 11.35
CA TYR A 81 -18.27 -21.48 12.12
C TYR A 81 -18.12 -21.34 13.64
N ASP A 82 -16.95 -20.95 14.16
CA ASP A 82 -16.71 -20.86 15.61
C ASP A 82 -17.41 -19.63 16.21
N GLY A 83 -18.26 -19.85 17.20
CA GLY A 83 -19.06 -18.81 17.85
C GLY A 83 -18.25 -17.85 18.73
N ARG A 84 -16.98 -18.16 19.05
CA ARG A 84 -16.10 -17.28 19.84
C ARG A 84 -15.48 -16.16 19.02
N ILE A 85 -15.50 -16.30 17.69
CA ILE A 85 -15.07 -15.23 16.79
C ILE A 85 -16.25 -14.30 16.55
N SER A 86 -16.05 -13.01 16.84
CA SER A 86 -17.05 -11.97 16.65
C SER A 86 -17.40 -11.78 15.18
N ILE A 87 -18.65 -11.40 14.90
CA ILE A 87 -19.09 -11.08 13.53
C ILE A 87 -18.23 -9.99 12.90
N TYR A 88 -17.84 -8.97 13.68
CA TYR A 88 -16.96 -7.89 13.20
C TYR A 88 -15.59 -8.36 12.71
N ASN A 89 -15.03 -9.42 13.30
CA ASN A 89 -13.77 -10.00 12.86
C ASN A 89 -13.96 -10.92 11.66
N LYS A 90 -15.11 -11.60 11.54
CA LYS A 90 -15.47 -12.39 10.35
C LYS A 90 -15.65 -11.49 9.14
N ASP A 91 -16.49 -10.46 9.26
CA ASP A 91 -16.73 -9.48 8.19
C ASP A 91 -15.42 -8.80 7.73
N TRP A 92 -14.53 -8.48 8.67
CA TRP A 92 -13.21 -7.93 8.35
C TRP A 92 -12.32 -8.94 7.63
N ALA A 93 -12.26 -10.17 8.13
CA ALA A 93 -11.43 -11.21 7.52
C ALA A 93 -11.87 -11.49 6.08
N ASP A 94 -13.17 -11.46 5.79
CA ASP A 94 -13.73 -11.65 4.45
C ASP A 94 -13.32 -10.55 3.45
N THR A 95 -12.89 -9.38 3.93
CA THR A 95 -12.33 -8.33 3.05
C THR A 95 -10.93 -8.64 2.53
N ILE A 96 -10.25 -9.62 3.12
CA ILE A 96 -8.90 -10.04 2.74
C ILE A 96 -9.01 -11.30 1.90
N TYR A 97 -8.66 -11.18 0.61
CA TYR A 97 -8.64 -12.33 -0.29
C TYR A 97 -7.53 -13.30 0.11
N ILE A 98 -7.94 -14.52 0.49
CA ILE A 98 -7.06 -15.66 0.70
C ILE A 98 -7.29 -16.62 -0.48
N PRO A 99 -6.30 -16.86 -1.34
CA PRO A 99 -6.47 -17.77 -2.47
C PRO A 99 -6.91 -19.16 -2.01
N ASP A 100 -7.98 -19.67 -2.63
CA ASP A 100 -8.42 -21.05 -2.48
C ASP A 100 -7.26 -21.99 -2.84
N ASN A 101 -7.07 -23.00 -2.01
CA ASN A 101 -6.01 -23.98 -2.24
C ASN A 101 -6.59 -25.39 -2.32
N ASN A 102 -6.66 -25.90 -3.55
CA ASN A 102 -6.94 -27.31 -3.74
C ASN A 102 -5.92 -28.19 -2.97
N SER A 103 -4.71 -27.67 -2.77
CA SER A 103 -3.62 -28.26 -2.00
C SER A 103 -3.70 -28.13 -0.46
N ARG A 104 -4.74 -27.50 0.12
CA ARG A 104 -4.95 -27.31 1.58
C ARG A 104 -3.79 -26.65 2.35
N ARG A 105 -2.81 -26.01 1.69
CA ARG A 105 -1.61 -25.42 2.31
C ARG A 105 -1.87 -24.35 3.38
N ASN A 106 -3.01 -23.69 3.32
CA ASN A 106 -3.45 -22.61 4.21
C ASN A 106 -3.64 -23.11 5.65
N VAL A 107 -3.80 -24.43 5.83
CA VAL A 107 -3.85 -25.04 7.15
C VAL A 107 -2.50 -24.99 7.87
N ASP A 108 -1.39 -24.86 7.14
CA ASP A 108 -0.02 -24.87 7.69
C ASP A 108 0.23 -23.68 8.63
N PHE A 109 -0.54 -22.59 8.48
CA PHE A 109 -0.38 -21.35 9.25
C PHE A 109 -1.65 -20.93 10.01
N LEU A 110 -2.49 -21.90 10.41
CA LEU A 110 -3.65 -21.67 11.28
C LEU A 110 -3.26 -21.53 12.74
N ILE A 111 -3.71 -20.48 13.43
CA ILE A 111 -3.45 -20.31 14.86
C ILE A 111 -4.47 -21.09 15.68
N ASP A 112 -3.98 -21.97 16.55
CA ASP A 112 -4.81 -22.76 17.46
C ASP A 112 -5.45 -21.82 18.49
N ASN A 113 -6.74 -22.04 18.80
CA ASN A 113 -7.59 -21.23 19.68
C ASN A 113 -8.27 -20.00 19.04
N PRO A 114 -9.41 -20.21 18.35
CA PRO A 114 -10.25 -19.14 17.77
C PRO A 114 -10.61 -17.99 18.72
N GLY A 115 -10.79 -18.28 20.03
CA GLY A 115 -11.14 -17.24 21.01
C GLY A 115 -9.99 -16.25 21.25
N LEU A 116 -8.77 -16.75 21.38
CA LEU A 116 -7.58 -15.89 21.52
C LEU A 116 -7.25 -15.17 20.21
N VAL A 117 -7.44 -15.83 19.07
CA VAL A 117 -7.31 -15.20 17.75
C VAL A 117 -8.27 -14.03 17.62
N ASN A 118 -9.51 -14.16 18.08
CA ASN A 118 -10.49 -13.08 18.05
C ASN A 118 -10.04 -11.85 18.86
N ILE A 119 -9.55 -12.07 20.08
CA ILE A 119 -9.05 -10.98 20.95
C ILE A 119 -7.84 -10.30 20.30
N PHE A 120 -6.83 -11.09 19.93
CA PHE A 120 -5.61 -10.55 19.34
C PHE A 120 -5.83 -9.84 17.99
N THR A 121 -6.79 -10.33 17.20
CA THR A 121 -7.18 -9.66 15.95
C THR A 121 -7.78 -8.29 16.23
N ALA A 122 -8.57 -8.13 17.30
CA ALA A 122 -9.08 -6.83 17.69
C ALA A 122 -7.95 -5.87 18.04
N ASP A 123 -6.96 -6.32 18.82
CA ASP A 123 -5.79 -5.51 19.20
C ASP A 123 -4.97 -5.07 17.98
N VAL A 124 -4.67 -5.99 17.05
CA VAL A 124 -3.96 -5.68 15.79
C VAL A 124 -4.74 -4.66 14.96
N ARG A 125 -6.07 -4.80 14.87
CA ARG A 125 -6.94 -3.89 14.12
C ARG A 125 -7.04 -2.51 14.79
N ASP A 126 -7.12 -2.45 16.12
CA ASP A 126 -7.08 -1.20 16.88
C ASP A 126 -5.77 -0.46 16.61
N ARG A 127 -4.64 -1.16 16.75
CA ARG A 127 -3.32 -0.61 16.45
C ARG A 127 -3.19 -0.12 15.01
N TYR A 128 -3.71 -0.87 14.04
CA TYR A 128 -3.68 -0.41 12.65
C TYR A 128 -4.54 0.83 12.41
N ARG A 129 -5.67 0.96 13.11
CA ARG A 129 -6.51 2.16 13.05
C ARG A 129 -5.81 3.39 13.61
N GLU A 130 -4.92 3.24 14.59
CA GLU A 130 -4.09 4.34 15.13
C GLU A 130 -3.14 4.96 14.09
N LEU A 131 -2.87 4.26 12.98
CA LEU A 131 -2.12 4.83 11.85
C LEU A 131 -2.90 5.93 11.11
N ASN A 132 -4.23 6.04 11.36
CA ASN A 132 -5.12 7.04 10.78
C ASN A 132 -5.08 7.11 9.24
N LEU A 133 -4.85 5.96 8.61
CA LEU A 133 -4.73 5.85 7.15
C LEU A 133 -6.04 6.17 6.44
N TRP A 134 -5.90 6.75 5.24
CA TRP A 134 -7.02 6.95 4.35
C TRP A 134 -7.56 5.59 3.86
N ASN A 135 -8.88 5.48 3.77
CA ASN A 135 -9.60 4.32 3.28
C ASN A 135 -10.63 4.76 2.21
N SER A 136 -11.32 3.81 1.58
CA SER A 136 -12.29 4.08 0.51
C SER A 136 -13.42 5.03 0.92
N GLY A 137 -13.78 5.11 2.20
CA GLY A 137 -14.78 6.05 2.71
C GLY A 137 -14.38 7.53 2.59
N HIS A 138 -13.08 7.81 2.50
CA HIS A 138 -12.52 9.15 2.27
C HIS A 138 -12.36 9.49 0.79
N CYS A 139 -12.70 8.56 -0.10
CA CYS A 139 -12.40 8.66 -1.52
C CYS A 139 -13.68 8.78 -2.36
N ILE A 140 -13.55 9.45 -3.51
CA ILE A 140 -14.41 9.26 -4.66
C ILE A 140 -13.90 7.99 -5.37
N PRO A 141 -14.77 6.98 -5.62
CA PRO A 141 -14.36 5.72 -6.22
C PRO A 141 -13.60 5.91 -7.56
N PRO A 142 -12.62 5.02 -7.86
CA PRO A 142 -11.79 5.14 -9.05
C PRO A 142 -12.51 4.70 -10.35
N ASP A 143 -13.68 4.08 -10.25
CA ASP A 143 -14.44 3.57 -11.39
C ASP A 143 -14.89 4.70 -12.32
N GLY A 144 -14.45 4.65 -13.58
CA GLY A 144 -14.76 5.67 -14.58
C GLY A 144 -14.07 7.03 -14.35
N LEU A 145 -13.23 7.17 -13.34
CA LEU A 145 -12.57 8.43 -13.00
C LEU A 145 -11.29 8.66 -13.81
N ASP A 146 -11.13 9.83 -14.42
CA ASP A 146 -9.82 10.26 -14.93
C ASP A 146 -8.92 10.69 -13.77
N PHE A 147 -7.74 10.09 -13.59
CA PHE A 147 -6.85 10.44 -12.47
C PHE A 147 -6.01 11.68 -12.73
N GLU A 148 -5.92 12.18 -13.97
CA GLU A 148 -5.01 13.27 -14.30
C GLU A 148 -5.30 14.54 -13.48
N ASN A 149 -4.24 15.10 -12.90
CA ASN A 149 -4.27 16.26 -12.01
C ASN A 149 -5.13 16.08 -10.75
N LYS A 150 -5.23 14.84 -10.23
CA LYS A 150 -5.97 14.53 -9.00
C LYS A 150 -5.05 14.03 -7.90
N ILE A 151 -5.43 14.33 -6.66
CA ILE A 151 -4.85 13.73 -5.48
C ILE A 151 -5.52 12.37 -5.28
N MET A 152 -4.77 11.32 -5.55
CA MET A 152 -5.18 9.95 -5.42
C MET A 152 -4.69 9.39 -4.09
N VAL A 153 -5.49 8.51 -3.49
CA VAL A 153 -5.14 7.80 -2.26
C VAL A 153 -4.63 6.41 -2.62
N LEU A 154 -3.40 6.11 -2.23
CA LEU A 154 -2.82 4.78 -2.39
C LEU A 154 -3.37 3.78 -1.37
N ASN A 155 -3.62 2.57 -1.85
CA ASN A 155 -3.94 1.43 -1.00
C ASN A 155 -2.69 1.09 -0.15
N PRO A 156 -2.81 1.08 1.19
CA PRO A 156 -1.67 0.87 2.07
C PRO A 156 -1.07 -0.53 1.99
N THR A 157 -1.80 -1.54 1.51
CA THR A 157 -1.27 -2.89 1.32
C THR A 157 -0.05 -2.86 0.38
N GLY A 158 1.07 -3.45 0.78
CA GLY A 158 2.33 -3.47 0.01
C GLY A 158 3.20 -2.22 0.18
N ILE A 159 2.71 -1.18 0.86
CA ILE A 159 3.57 -0.07 1.32
C ILE A 159 4.34 -0.57 2.54
N LYS A 160 5.65 -0.28 2.61
CA LYS A 160 6.46 -0.62 3.78
C LYS A 160 5.89 0.06 5.02
N ASP A 161 5.92 -0.62 6.16
CA ASP A 161 5.31 -0.12 7.39
C ASP A 161 5.85 1.24 7.86
N GLU A 162 7.10 1.60 7.55
CA GLU A 162 7.68 2.94 7.83
C GLU A 162 6.98 4.08 7.07
N TYR A 163 6.38 3.79 5.92
CA TYR A 163 5.66 4.74 5.08
C TYR A 163 4.14 4.55 5.16
N LYS A 164 3.64 3.70 6.06
CA LYS A 164 2.19 3.59 6.33
C LYS A 164 1.76 4.76 7.22
N THR A 165 1.76 5.95 6.62
CA THR A 165 1.29 7.20 7.21
C THR A 165 0.34 7.93 6.27
N PRO A 166 -0.55 8.80 6.77
CA PRO A 166 -1.60 9.42 5.95
C PRO A 166 -1.06 10.32 4.83
N ASP A 167 0.10 10.96 5.03
CA ASP A 167 0.77 11.82 4.06
C ASP A 167 1.42 11.02 2.91
N TYR A 168 2.07 9.90 3.21
CA TYR A 168 2.67 9.00 2.19
C TYR A 168 1.63 8.20 1.40
N GLN A 169 0.35 8.23 1.76
CA GLN A 169 -0.71 7.69 0.91
C GLN A 169 -1.16 8.66 -0.19
N LEU A 170 -0.84 9.95 -0.07
CA LEU A 170 -1.31 10.95 -1.02
C LEU A 170 -0.38 11.07 -2.22
N PHE A 171 -0.93 10.79 -3.39
CA PHE A 171 -0.21 10.76 -4.65
C PHE A 171 -0.88 11.68 -5.66
N TYR A 172 -0.16 12.68 -6.16
CA TYR A 172 -0.65 13.55 -7.22
C TYR A 172 -0.39 12.90 -8.57
N ALA A 173 -1.45 12.40 -9.21
CA ALA A 173 -1.39 11.77 -10.51
C ALA A 173 -1.28 12.84 -11.60
N GLN A 174 -0.25 12.74 -12.43
CA GLN A 174 0.10 13.76 -13.43
C GLN A 174 -0.07 13.28 -14.87
N SER A 175 0.12 11.98 -15.12
CA SER A 175 0.09 11.44 -16.49
C SER A 175 0.08 9.91 -16.47
N GLY A 176 0.09 9.32 -17.66
CA GLY A 176 0.15 7.88 -17.86
C GLY A 176 -1.16 7.33 -18.38
N PHE A 177 -1.07 6.28 -19.19
CA PHE A 177 -2.26 5.65 -19.74
C PHE A 177 -3.19 5.12 -18.65
N GLY A 178 -2.67 4.78 -17.46
CA GLY A 178 -3.49 4.35 -16.32
C GLY A 178 -4.40 5.44 -15.74
N CYS A 179 -4.20 6.71 -16.08
CA CYS A 179 -5.09 7.79 -15.65
C CYS A 179 -6.49 7.67 -16.26
N LEU A 180 -6.55 7.25 -17.53
CA LEU A 180 -7.80 7.16 -18.26
C LEU A 180 -8.41 5.76 -18.11
N PRO A 181 -9.69 5.65 -17.70
CA PRO A 181 -10.33 4.36 -17.48
C PRO A 181 -10.46 3.52 -18.77
N THR A 182 -10.49 4.17 -19.93
CA THR A 182 -10.66 3.52 -21.25
C THR A 182 -9.35 3.12 -21.91
N ALA A 183 -8.21 3.54 -21.37
CA ALA A 183 -6.91 3.25 -21.95
C ALA A 183 -6.43 1.84 -21.58
N ARG A 184 -5.69 1.21 -22.51
CA ARG A 184 -5.16 -0.15 -22.29
C ARG A 184 -4.02 -0.18 -21.24
N GLY A 185 -3.25 0.90 -21.13
CA GLY A 185 -2.15 0.97 -20.19
C GLY A 185 -2.65 1.23 -18.78
N ARG A 186 -2.00 0.62 -17.78
CA ARG A 186 -2.43 0.68 -16.37
C ARG A 186 -1.58 1.59 -15.50
N GLN A 187 -0.49 2.13 -16.04
CA GLN A 187 0.48 2.91 -15.26
C GLN A 187 0.04 4.37 -15.09
N VAL A 188 0.00 4.82 -13.84
CA VAL A 188 -0.27 6.19 -13.40
C VAL A 188 1.04 6.77 -12.90
N TYR A 189 1.55 7.80 -13.55
CA TYR A 189 2.76 8.51 -13.19
C TYR A 189 2.43 9.78 -12.43
N GLY A 190 3.22 10.09 -11.42
CA GLY A 190 2.94 11.22 -10.54
C GLY A 190 3.95 11.35 -9.42
N ARG A 191 3.58 12.06 -8.37
CA ARG A 191 4.44 12.33 -7.21
C ARG A 191 3.75 12.04 -5.90
N PHE A 192 4.50 11.55 -4.93
CA PHE A 192 4.07 11.62 -3.54
C PHE A 192 3.97 13.08 -3.09
N LEU A 193 2.91 13.42 -2.36
CA LEU A 193 2.78 14.77 -1.80
C LEU A 193 3.73 14.99 -0.62
N ALA A 194 4.10 13.93 0.10
CA ALA A 194 4.94 13.99 1.30
C ALA A 194 6.35 14.53 1.00
N ASP A 195 7.01 13.99 -0.03
CA ASP A 195 8.42 14.30 -0.34
C ASP A 195 8.65 14.78 -1.79
N GLY A 196 7.65 14.67 -2.66
CA GLY A 196 7.74 15.04 -4.08
C GLY A 196 8.44 14.02 -4.97
N GLU A 197 8.75 12.81 -4.47
CA GLU A 197 9.33 11.72 -5.25
C GLU A 197 8.45 11.41 -6.47
N TYR A 198 9.04 11.42 -7.66
CA TYR A 198 8.36 11.09 -8.90
C TYR A 198 8.47 9.59 -9.19
N THR A 199 7.33 8.91 -9.26
CA THR A 199 7.26 7.47 -9.48
C THR A 199 5.97 7.09 -10.21
N HIS A 200 5.68 5.80 -10.30
CA HIS A 200 4.46 5.29 -10.91
C HIS A 200 3.86 4.13 -10.11
N PHE A 201 2.55 3.97 -10.25
CA PHE A 201 1.81 2.84 -9.72
C PHE A 201 0.78 2.35 -10.74
N GLU A 202 0.40 1.08 -10.63
CA GLU A 202 -0.75 0.58 -11.37
C GLU A 202 -2.04 1.24 -10.87
N ARG A 203 -3.00 1.45 -11.78
CA ARG A 203 -4.31 2.03 -11.46
C ARG A 203 -5.04 1.31 -10.32
N SER A 204 -4.88 -0.01 -10.24
CA SER A 204 -5.46 -0.87 -9.18
C SER A 204 -4.90 -0.60 -7.78
N ARG A 205 -3.77 0.12 -7.66
CA ARG A 205 -3.15 0.48 -6.38
C ARG A 205 -3.82 1.66 -5.69
N PHE A 206 -4.79 2.32 -6.33
CA PHE A 206 -5.46 3.48 -5.77
C PHE A 206 -6.85 3.12 -5.22
N LEU A 207 -7.15 3.61 -4.01
CA LEU A 207 -8.48 3.52 -3.40
C LEU A 207 -9.49 4.48 -4.04
N GLY A 208 -8.99 5.58 -4.64
CA GLY A 208 -9.82 6.60 -5.29
C GLY A 208 -9.21 7.99 -5.14
N GLN A 209 -9.93 9.00 -5.64
CA GLN A 209 -9.55 10.40 -5.46
C GLN A 209 -9.91 10.84 -4.04
N LEU A 210 -8.99 11.49 -3.34
CA LEU A 210 -9.29 12.09 -2.05
C LEU A 210 -10.41 13.13 -2.21
N LYS A 211 -11.48 13.00 -1.40
CA LYS A 211 -12.60 13.93 -1.41
C LYS A 211 -12.11 15.38 -1.25
N PRO A 212 -12.55 16.34 -2.10
CA PRO A 212 -12.04 17.72 -2.08
C PRO A 212 -12.10 18.40 -0.71
N GLU A 213 -13.13 18.10 0.08
CA GLU A 213 -13.33 18.63 1.44
C GLU A 213 -12.32 18.09 2.48
N LEU A 214 -11.66 16.97 2.20
CA LEU A 214 -10.63 16.37 3.06
C LEU A 214 -9.20 16.81 2.66
N VAL A 215 -9.05 17.55 1.55
CA VAL A 215 -7.74 18.02 1.08
C VAL A 215 -7.26 19.15 1.99
N SER A 216 -6.17 18.89 2.71
CA SER A 216 -5.49 19.87 3.56
C SER A 216 -4.86 21.02 2.77
N ASP A 217 -4.55 22.12 3.46
CA ASP A 217 -3.93 23.29 2.81
C ASP A 217 -2.48 23.01 2.35
N TRP A 218 -1.73 22.22 3.11
CA TRP A 218 -0.37 21.80 2.72
C TRP A 218 -0.39 20.97 1.43
N ALA A 219 -1.40 20.11 1.25
CA ALA A 219 -1.53 19.29 0.04
C ALA A 219 -1.86 20.16 -1.18
N LYS A 220 -2.74 21.15 -1.02
CA LYS A 220 -3.03 22.15 -2.07
C LYS A 220 -1.78 22.95 -2.45
N GLU A 221 -0.98 23.36 -1.46
CA GLU A 221 0.26 24.08 -1.70
C GLU A 221 1.27 23.23 -2.49
N LYS A 222 1.44 21.95 -2.12
CA LYS A 222 2.31 21.02 -2.84
C LYS A 222 1.88 20.80 -4.29
N VAL A 223 0.58 20.64 -4.54
CA VAL A 223 0.06 20.54 -5.92
C VAL A 223 0.41 21.79 -6.73
N ARG A 224 0.18 22.99 -6.17
CA ARG A 224 0.56 24.26 -6.83
C ARG A 224 2.06 24.35 -7.09
N GLU A 225 2.89 23.82 -6.19
CA GLU A 225 4.35 23.73 -6.38
C GLU A 225 4.70 22.86 -7.58
N PHE A 226 4.06 21.69 -7.72
CA PHE A 226 4.31 20.74 -8.82
C PHE A 226 3.77 21.21 -10.17
N GLU A 227 2.74 22.05 -10.18
CA GLU A 227 2.18 22.67 -11.39
C GLU A 227 3.03 23.84 -11.91
N LYS A 228 3.95 24.38 -11.10
CA LYS A 228 4.85 25.45 -11.57
C LYS A 228 5.70 24.93 -12.74
N PRO A 229 5.77 25.66 -13.87
CA PRO A 229 6.64 25.27 -14.96
C PRO A 229 8.09 25.19 -14.47
N SER A 230 8.79 24.09 -14.78
CA SER A 230 10.19 23.92 -14.40
C SER A 230 11.03 25.13 -14.82
N VAL A 231 12.00 25.54 -13.99
CA VAL A 231 12.94 26.64 -14.27
C VAL A 231 13.61 26.47 -15.64
N LYS A 232 13.87 25.23 -16.10
CA LYS A 232 14.37 24.94 -17.47
C LYS A 232 13.39 25.34 -18.58
N LYS A 233 12.08 25.18 -18.36
CA LYS A 233 11.02 25.56 -19.31
C LYS A 233 10.86 27.08 -19.33
N GLN A 234 10.90 27.72 -18.16
CA GLN A 234 10.90 29.18 -18.03
C GLN A 234 12.13 29.84 -18.69
N LEU A 235 13.32 29.24 -18.52
CA LEU A 235 14.56 29.68 -19.18
C LEU A 235 14.53 29.47 -20.71
N ALA A 236 13.80 28.46 -21.20
CA ALA A 236 13.62 28.20 -22.63
C ALA A 236 12.59 29.15 -23.29
N GLU A 237 11.67 29.70 -22.50
CA GLU A 237 10.65 30.68 -22.90
C GLU A 237 11.12 32.15 -22.78
N LEU A 238 12.31 32.39 -22.22
CA LEU A 238 12.92 33.72 -22.23
C LEU A 238 13.22 34.15 -23.69
N PRO A 239 12.87 35.39 -24.10
CA PRO A 239 13.20 35.88 -25.43
C PRO A 239 14.72 35.82 -25.64
N LYS A 240 15.14 35.10 -26.70
CA LYS A 240 16.56 34.98 -27.07
C LYS A 240 17.14 36.39 -27.21
N GLN A 241 18.15 36.72 -26.41
CA GLN A 241 18.82 38.01 -26.54
C GLN A 241 19.35 38.17 -27.97
N PRO A 242 19.17 39.35 -28.60
CA PRO A 242 19.65 39.58 -29.95
C PRO A 242 21.17 39.40 -29.99
N LYS A 243 21.63 38.56 -30.92
CA LYS A 243 23.06 38.34 -31.15
C LYS A 243 23.76 39.69 -31.35
N PRO A 244 24.88 39.97 -30.66
CA PRO A 244 25.63 41.21 -30.89
C PRO A 244 26.06 41.29 -32.35
N LYS A 245 25.79 42.43 -32.99
CA LYS A 245 26.17 42.70 -34.38
C LYS A 245 27.69 42.58 -34.52
N GLN A 246 28.14 41.53 -35.20
CA GLN A 246 29.53 41.39 -35.61
C GLN A 246 29.85 42.49 -36.63
N LYS A 247 30.66 43.48 -36.22
CA LYS A 247 31.24 44.46 -37.15
C LYS A 247 32.23 43.71 -38.04
N SER A 248 31.98 43.69 -39.34
CA SER A 248 32.97 43.22 -40.32
C SER A 248 34.14 44.21 -40.31
N ILE A 249 35.28 43.78 -39.81
CA ILE A 249 36.54 44.51 -40.02
C ILE A 249 37.12 43.96 -41.32
N ASP A 250 37.03 44.80 -42.35
CA ASP A 250 37.74 44.64 -43.61
C ASP A 250 39.25 44.59 -43.32
N LYS A 251 39.89 43.46 -43.62
CA LYS A 251 41.35 43.35 -43.58
C LYS A 251 41.84 43.50 -45.02
N GLY A 252 42.14 44.75 -45.37
CA GLY A 252 42.80 45.12 -46.60
C GLY A 252 44.13 44.36 -46.80
N ALA A 253 44.46 44.21 -48.08
CA ALA A 253 45.59 43.46 -48.60
C ALA A 253 46.95 43.91 -48.03
N ARG A 254 47.72 42.93 -47.52
CA ARG A 254 49.09 42.60 -47.94
C ARG A 254 49.54 41.31 -47.24
#